data_AF-A0A822CCY1-F1
#
_entry.id   AF-A0A822CCY1-F1
#
_cell.length_a   1.000
_cell.length_b   1.000
_cell.length_c   1.000
_cell.angle_alpha   90.00
_cell.angle_beta   90.00
_cell.angle_gamma   90.00
#
_symmetry.space_group_name_H-M   'P 1'
#
loop_
_entity.id
_entity.type
_entity.pdbx_description
1 polymer ?
#
loop_
_entity_poly.entity_id
_entity_poly.type
_entity_poly.pdbx_seq_one_letter_code
_entity_poly.pdbx_strand_id
1 'polypeptide(L)'
;MVSQEQSTQTDKPFIVPRQFYGIFTVVITLEQQKAAKQQRDEDRYAAKLQREQDRNMNDERYKSELFDTFIKEMGQLLKEYNGSLTANEVASTLARAKTLTIFRQLDAQRNIQIIRFLYEAKQLTEMHDNSSLDLSTAELRDMDFRNSAINKKKLNNLSLTGIFLSNATFIGIEMEHINFNNTEFEA
;
A
#
# COMPACT_ATOMS: atom_id res chain seq x y z
N MET A 1 76.45 1.45 -69.33
CA MET A 1 77.01 0.08 -69.41
C MET A 1 77.45 -0.31 -68.01
N VAL A 2 76.98 -1.47 -67.51
CA VAL A 2 77.38 -2.17 -66.25
C VAL A 2 76.84 -1.50 -64.96
N SER A 3 75.73 -1.95 -64.35
CA SER A 3 75.46 -3.16 -63.49
C SER A 3 75.97 -3.02 -62.04
N GLN A 4 75.05 -2.76 -61.09
CA GLN A 4 74.61 -3.57 -59.91
C GLN A 4 75.44 -3.29 -58.63
N GLU A 5 74.88 -3.18 -57.41
CA GLU A 5 74.00 -4.10 -56.66
C GLU A 5 73.08 -3.40 -55.61
N GLN A 6 72.01 -4.12 -55.26
CA GLN A 6 70.93 -3.80 -54.34
C GLN A 6 71.28 -4.08 -52.87
N SER A 7 70.63 -3.39 -51.92
CA SER A 7 70.26 -4.01 -50.63
C SER A 7 68.83 -3.65 -50.25
N THR A 8 67.91 -4.58 -50.47
CA THR A 8 66.53 -4.54 -50.00
C THR A 8 66.46 -4.98 -48.53
N GLN A 9 66.11 -4.04 -47.65
CA GLN A 9 65.75 -4.33 -46.28
C GLN A 9 64.34 -4.93 -46.26
N THR A 10 64.25 -6.24 -46.08
CA THR A 10 62.99 -6.96 -45.94
C THR A 10 62.46 -6.81 -44.52
N ASP A 11 61.33 -6.12 -44.41
CA ASP A 11 60.48 -6.05 -43.23
C ASP A 11 60.09 -7.48 -42.83
N LYS A 12 60.56 -7.95 -41.66
CA LYS A 12 60.17 -9.26 -41.15
C LYS A 12 58.77 -9.13 -40.55
N PRO A 13 57.77 -9.90 -41.00
CA PRO A 13 56.48 -9.90 -40.35
C PRO A 13 56.65 -10.43 -38.92
N PHE A 14 56.14 -9.68 -37.95
CA PHE A 14 56.03 -10.13 -36.56
C PHE A 14 55.00 -11.27 -36.51
N ILE A 15 55.47 -12.50 -36.67
CA ILE A 15 54.65 -13.71 -36.60
C ILE A 15 54.41 -14.00 -35.11
N VAL A 16 53.21 -13.65 -34.64
CA VAL A 16 52.73 -14.06 -33.31
C VAL A 16 52.53 -15.59 -33.33
N PRO A 17 53.16 -16.36 -32.42
CA PRO A 17 53.07 -17.82 -32.45
C PRO A 17 51.63 -18.30 -32.29
N ARG A 18 51.20 -19.25 -33.15
CA ARG A 18 49.83 -19.82 -33.18
C ARG A 18 49.28 -20.32 -31.83
N GLN A 19 50.13 -20.59 -30.84
CA GLN A 19 49.71 -21.04 -29.50
C GLN A 19 49.13 -19.92 -28.62
N PHE A 20 49.39 -18.64 -28.93
CA PHE A 20 48.85 -17.51 -28.17
C PHE A 20 47.36 -17.26 -28.43
N TYR A 21 46.85 -17.59 -29.62
CA TYR A 21 45.43 -17.39 -29.97
C TYR A 21 44.49 -18.26 -29.12
N GLY A 22 44.88 -19.49 -28.80
CA GLY A 22 44.05 -20.41 -28.01
C GLY A 22 43.87 -19.93 -26.56
N ILE A 23 44.96 -19.53 -25.90
CA ILE A 23 44.93 -19.06 -24.51
C ILE A 23 44.17 -17.73 -24.40
N PHE A 24 44.39 -16.80 -25.33
CA PHE A 24 43.71 -15.51 -25.34
C PHE A 24 42.19 -15.66 -25.54
N THR A 25 41.77 -16.58 -26.42
CA THR A 25 40.35 -16.87 -26.66
C THR A 25 39.68 -17.47 -25.41
N VAL A 26 40.34 -18.39 -24.70
CA VAL A 26 39.81 -19.00 -23.47
C VAL A 26 39.63 -17.97 -22.36
N VAL A 27 40.62 -17.09 -22.14
CA VAL A 27 40.55 -16.04 -21.09
C VAL A 27 39.40 -15.06 -21.37
N ILE A 28 39.29 -14.56 -22.61
CA ILE A 28 38.19 -13.66 -23.01
C ILE A 28 36.83 -14.33 -22.82
N THR A 29 36.70 -15.61 -23.19
CA THR A 29 35.44 -16.35 -23.05
C THR A 29 35.05 -16.53 -21.58
N LEU A 30 36.01 -16.77 -20.69
CA LEU A 30 35.77 -16.91 -19.25
C LEU A 30 35.39 -15.58 -18.59
N GLU A 31 36.04 -14.48 -18.96
CA GLU A 31 35.65 -13.14 -18.49
C GLU A 31 34.25 -12.75 -18.96
N GLN A 32 33.92 -13.03 -20.22
CA GLN A 32 32.58 -12.81 -20.76
C GLN A 32 31.51 -13.64 -20.03
N GLN A 33 31.79 -14.90 -19.71
CA GLN A 33 30.87 -15.73 -18.94
C GLN A 33 30.66 -15.21 -17.52
N LYS A 34 31.71 -14.71 -16.87
CA LYS A 34 31.62 -14.12 -15.52
C LYS A 34 30.82 -12.82 -15.52
N ALA A 35 31.10 -11.92 -16.48
CA ALA A 35 30.36 -10.67 -16.65
C ALA A 35 28.89 -10.93 -16.99
N ALA A 36 28.61 -11.85 -17.92
CA ALA A 36 27.24 -12.22 -18.28
C ALA A 36 26.47 -12.87 -17.12
N LYS A 37 27.14 -13.65 -16.27
CA LYS A 37 26.50 -14.21 -15.07
C LYS A 37 26.16 -13.11 -14.06
N GLN A 38 27.10 -12.22 -13.79
CA GLN A 38 26.89 -11.10 -12.88
C GLN A 38 25.75 -10.19 -13.37
N GLN A 39 25.76 -9.83 -14.66
CA GLN A 39 24.69 -9.03 -15.26
C GLN A 39 23.34 -9.72 -15.18
N ARG A 40 23.27 -11.03 -15.42
CA ARG A 40 22.01 -11.80 -15.24
C ARG A 40 21.52 -11.80 -13.80
N ASP A 41 22.41 -11.83 -12.82
CA ASP A 41 22.04 -11.79 -11.41
C ASP A 41 21.54 -10.39 -11.00
N GLU A 42 22.19 -9.33 -11.50
CA GLU A 42 21.74 -7.94 -11.37
C GLU A 42 20.37 -7.71 -12.03
N ASP A 43 20.19 -8.16 -13.27
CA ASP A 43 18.92 -8.08 -14.00
C ASP A 43 17.80 -8.83 -13.27
N ARG A 44 18.09 -10.02 -12.72
CA ARG A 44 17.14 -10.80 -11.93
C ARG A 44 16.77 -10.08 -10.63
N TYR A 45 17.74 -9.46 -9.98
CA TYR A 45 17.52 -8.70 -8.75
C TYR A 45 16.66 -7.46 -9.03
N ALA A 46 17.01 -6.68 -10.04
CA ALA A 46 16.26 -5.51 -10.49
C ALA A 46 14.82 -5.88 -10.87
N ALA A 47 14.63 -6.97 -11.64
CA ALA A 47 13.30 -7.44 -12.03
C ALA A 47 12.45 -7.92 -10.84
N LYS A 48 13.06 -8.47 -9.79
CA LYS A 48 12.34 -8.84 -8.56
C LYS A 48 11.91 -7.61 -7.78
N LEU A 49 12.84 -6.67 -7.55
CA LEU A 49 12.56 -5.43 -6.86
C LEU A 49 11.46 -4.63 -7.54
N GLN A 50 11.50 -4.53 -8.87
CA GLN A 50 10.47 -3.85 -9.65
C GLN A 50 9.11 -4.53 -9.53
N ARG A 51 9.04 -5.87 -9.57
CA ARG A 51 7.77 -6.60 -9.38
C ARG A 51 7.18 -6.39 -7.99
N GLU A 52 8.02 -6.34 -6.96
CA GLU A 52 7.56 -6.07 -5.58
C GLU A 52 7.04 -4.64 -5.47
N GLN A 53 7.76 -3.67 -6.03
CA GLN A 53 7.32 -2.29 -6.08
C GLN A 53 6.00 -2.13 -6.85
N ASP A 54 5.87 -2.76 -8.02
CA ASP A 54 4.65 -2.72 -8.83
C ASP A 54 3.46 -3.35 -8.09
N ARG A 55 3.68 -4.46 -7.37
CA ARG A 55 2.64 -5.07 -6.51
C ARG A 55 2.21 -4.12 -5.40
N ASN A 56 3.16 -3.52 -4.69
CA ASN A 56 2.87 -2.59 -3.60
C ASN A 56 2.14 -1.34 -4.11
N MET A 57 2.58 -0.77 -5.24
CA MET A 57 1.90 0.37 -5.86
C MET A 57 0.48 0.02 -6.31
N ASN A 58 0.26 -1.17 -6.85
CA ASN A 58 -1.07 -1.61 -7.25
C ASN A 58 -1.98 -1.86 -6.05
N ASP A 59 -1.48 -2.47 -4.97
CA ASP A 59 -2.25 -2.67 -3.73
C ASP A 59 -2.64 -1.31 -3.10
N GLU A 60 -1.70 -0.36 -3.04
CA GLU A 60 -1.98 0.98 -2.52
C GLU A 60 -2.99 1.75 -3.38
N ARG A 61 -2.88 1.66 -4.71
CA ARG A 61 -3.86 2.26 -5.63
C ARG A 61 -5.23 1.65 -5.45
N TYR A 62 -5.31 0.32 -5.34
CA TYR A 62 -6.56 -0.40 -5.13
C TYR A 62 -7.25 0.02 -3.83
N LYS A 63 -6.51 0.06 -2.72
CA LYS A 63 -7.04 0.51 -1.42
C LYS A 63 -7.46 1.98 -1.45
N SER A 64 -6.74 2.84 -2.17
CA SER A 64 -7.13 4.25 -2.36
C SER A 64 -8.46 4.35 -3.12
N GLU A 65 -8.61 3.59 -4.21
CA GLU A 65 -9.84 3.57 -5.00
C GLU A 65 -11.04 3.06 -4.21
N LEU A 66 -10.85 2.01 -3.39
CA LEU A 66 -11.89 1.51 -2.49
C LEU A 66 -12.31 2.57 -1.46
N PHE A 67 -11.36 3.28 -0.87
CA PHE A 67 -11.64 4.36 0.08
C PHE A 67 -12.42 5.51 -0.58
N ASP A 68 -11.95 6.00 -1.74
CA ASP A 68 -12.61 7.09 -2.47
C ASP A 68 -14.02 6.72 -2.90
N THR A 69 -14.20 5.48 -3.38
CA THR A 69 -15.50 4.92 -3.75
C THR A 69 -16.42 4.88 -2.54
N PHE A 70 -15.95 4.39 -1.39
CA PHE A 70 -16.74 4.35 -0.17
C PHE A 70 -17.20 5.75 0.27
N ILE A 71 -16.30 6.74 0.29
CA ILE A 71 -16.65 8.12 0.66
C ILE A 71 -17.71 8.69 -0.28
N LYS A 72 -17.57 8.45 -1.60
CA LYS A 72 -18.55 8.89 -2.60
C LYS A 72 -19.91 8.22 -2.40
N GLU A 73 -19.94 6.91 -2.22
CA GLU A 73 -21.17 6.14 -2.03
C GLU A 73 -21.89 6.53 -0.74
N MET A 74 -21.17 6.64 0.38
CA MET A 74 -21.75 7.09 1.65
C MET A 74 -22.23 8.54 1.57
N GLY A 75 -21.50 9.42 0.90
CA GLY A 75 -21.93 10.80 0.66
C GLY A 75 -23.23 10.86 -0.17
N GLN A 76 -23.38 9.99 -1.17
CA GLN A 76 -24.61 9.88 -1.94
C GLN A 76 -25.77 9.34 -1.08
N LEU A 77 -25.54 8.30 -0.28
CA LEU A 77 -26.56 7.77 0.64
C LEU A 77 -27.01 8.82 1.66
N LEU A 78 -26.06 9.55 2.25
CA LEU A 78 -26.37 10.67 3.14
C LEU A 78 -27.24 11.70 2.42
N LYS A 79 -26.92 12.08 1.18
CA LYS A 79 -27.73 13.02 0.41
C LYS A 79 -29.14 12.48 0.12
N GLU A 80 -29.25 11.21 -0.23
CA GLU A 80 -30.53 10.55 -0.54
C GLU A 80 -31.45 10.44 0.68
N TYR A 81 -30.87 10.21 1.86
CA TYR A 81 -31.59 10.02 3.13
C TYR A 81 -31.48 11.23 4.07
N ASN A 82 -31.46 12.45 3.53
CA ASN A 82 -31.51 13.72 4.29
C ASN A 82 -30.47 13.84 5.41
N GLY A 83 -29.27 13.32 5.17
CA GLY A 83 -28.13 13.38 6.09
C GLY A 83 -28.11 12.29 7.15
N SER A 84 -28.96 11.25 7.06
CA SER A 84 -28.96 10.13 8.01
C SER A 84 -28.93 8.78 7.31
N LEU A 85 -27.89 8.00 7.58
CA LEU A 85 -27.76 6.60 7.15
C LEU A 85 -28.67 5.67 7.95
N THR A 86 -29.25 6.15 9.04
CA THR A 86 -30.19 5.40 9.90
C THR A 86 -31.63 5.89 9.75
N ALA A 87 -31.93 6.71 8.74
CA ALA A 87 -33.27 7.23 8.46
C ALA A 87 -34.33 6.15 8.25
N ASN A 88 -33.94 4.97 7.73
CA ASN A 88 -34.79 3.80 7.59
C ASN A 88 -33.96 2.50 7.55
N GLU A 89 -34.65 1.36 7.53
CA GLU A 89 -34.04 0.03 7.53
C GLU A 89 -33.19 -0.25 6.27
N VAL A 90 -33.63 0.20 5.10
CA VAL A 90 -32.91 -0.02 3.84
C VAL A 90 -31.59 0.77 3.83
N ALA A 91 -31.65 2.04 4.21
CA ALA A 91 -30.48 2.92 4.32
C ALA A 91 -29.46 2.35 5.31
N SER A 92 -29.91 1.96 6.50
CA SER A 92 -29.06 1.43 7.56
C SER A 92 -28.43 0.09 7.17
N THR A 93 -29.20 -0.81 6.57
CA THR A 93 -28.70 -2.10 6.09
C THR A 93 -27.64 -1.92 5.02
N LEU A 94 -27.88 -1.03 4.05
CA LEU A 94 -26.94 -0.77 2.96
C LEU A 94 -25.66 -0.09 3.46
N ALA A 95 -25.80 0.92 4.32
CA ALA A 95 -24.67 1.61 4.94
C ALA A 95 -23.82 0.67 5.79
N ARG A 96 -24.45 -0.17 6.62
CA ARG A 96 -23.79 -1.18 7.43
C ARG A 96 -23.04 -2.19 6.56
N ALA A 97 -23.70 -2.77 5.57
CA ALA A 97 -23.10 -3.77 4.70
C ALA A 97 -21.86 -3.23 3.96
N LYS A 98 -21.95 -2.01 3.41
CA LYS A 98 -20.84 -1.35 2.72
C LYS A 98 -19.69 -1.03 3.70
N THR A 99 -19.99 -0.49 4.87
CA THR A 99 -18.96 -0.14 5.87
C THR A 99 -18.20 -1.37 6.35
N LEU A 100 -18.90 -2.45 6.72
CA LEU A 100 -18.27 -3.71 7.14
C LEU A 100 -17.44 -4.36 6.04
N THR A 101 -17.89 -4.25 4.78
CA THR A 101 -17.15 -4.78 3.63
C THR A 101 -15.84 -4.03 3.40
N ILE A 102 -15.85 -2.71 3.58
CA ILE A 102 -14.67 -1.88 3.38
C ILE A 102 -13.68 -2.01 4.53
N PHE A 103 -14.15 -2.11 5.78
CA PHE A 103 -13.27 -2.33 6.94
C PHE A 103 -12.39 -3.57 6.82
N ARG A 104 -12.89 -4.64 6.18
CA ARG A 104 -12.13 -5.88 5.96
C ARG A 104 -11.08 -5.77 4.85
N GLN A 105 -11.19 -4.78 3.96
CA GLN A 105 -10.33 -4.64 2.79
C GLN A 105 -9.25 -3.56 2.96
N LEU A 106 -9.52 -2.57 3.80
CA LEU A 106 -8.62 -1.45 4.02
C LEU A 106 -7.72 -1.68 5.23
N ASP A 107 -6.56 -1.02 5.20
CA ASP A 107 -5.66 -0.94 6.35
C ASP A 107 -6.21 -0.04 7.46
N ALA A 108 -5.60 -0.15 8.64
CA ALA A 108 -5.98 0.60 9.83
C ALA A 108 -6.03 2.12 9.60
N GLN A 109 -5.07 2.70 8.89
CA GLN A 109 -5.01 4.15 8.68
C GLN A 109 -6.20 4.65 7.87
N ARG A 110 -6.63 3.92 6.85
CA ARG A 110 -7.83 4.26 6.06
C ARG A 110 -9.13 3.98 6.82
N ASN A 111 -9.19 2.91 7.62
CA ASN A 111 -10.34 2.63 8.49
C ASN A 111 -10.57 3.72 9.54
N ILE A 112 -9.51 4.30 10.10
CA ILE A 112 -9.59 5.46 10.99
C ILE A 112 -10.27 6.64 10.28
N GLN A 113 -9.90 6.89 9.03
CA GLN A 113 -10.49 7.98 8.24
C GLN A 113 -11.97 7.74 7.96
N ILE A 114 -12.39 6.49 7.72
CA ILE A 114 -13.80 6.12 7.58
C ILE A 114 -14.57 6.36 8.87
N ILE A 115 -14.06 5.88 10.01
CA ILE A 115 -14.70 6.12 11.33
C ILE A 115 -14.85 7.61 11.57
N ARG A 116 -13.80 8.39 11.25
CA ARG A 116 -13.82 9.84 11.41
C ARG A 116 -14.88 10.49 10.53
N PHE A 117 -14.94 10.12 9.25
CA PHE A 117 -15.96 10.61 8.33
C PHE A 117 -17.38 10.32 8.86
N LEU A 118 -17.66 9.07 9.27
CA LEU A 118 -18.97 8.68 9.78
C LEU A 118 -19.30 9.40 11.10
N TYR A 119 -18.32 9.58 11.98
CA TYR A 119 -18.47 10.34 13.22
C TYR A 119 -18.76 11.83 12.96
N GLU A 120 -18.02 12.47 12.05
CA GLU A 120 -18.21 13.88 11.68
C GLU A 120 -19.57 14.10 11.01
N ALA A 121 -20.02 13.13 10.22
CA ALA A 121 -21.36 13.09 9.65
C ALA A 121 -22.45 12.75 10.69
N LYS A 122 -22.13 12.56 11.97
CA LYS A 122 -23.07 12.20 13.06
C LYS A 122 -23.72 10.82 12.91
N GLN A 123 -23.12 9.95 12.13
CA GLN A 123 -23.58 8.57 11.91
C GLN A 123 -23.03 7.60 12.94
N LEU A 124 -21.96 7.96 13.66
CA LEU A 124 -21.43 7.19 14.80
C LEU A 124 -21.53 7.97 16.10
N THR A 125 -22.55 8.81 16.22
CA THR A 125 -22.80 9.60 17.43
C THR A 125 -24.14 9.18 18.00
N GLU A 126 -24.18 8.84 19.29
CA GLU A 126 -25.43 8.64 19.99
C GLU A 126 -25.92 9.99 20.53
N MET A 127 -27.03 10.47 19.97
CA MET A 127 -27.72 11.68 20.41
C MET A 127 -29.21 11.37 20.53
N HIS A 128 -29.93 12.11 21.38
CA HIS A 128 -31.33 11.82 21.74
C HIS A 128 -32.28 11.56 20.56
N ASP A 129 -32.02 12.16 19.39
CA ASP A 129 -32.89 12.07 18.22
C ASP A 129 -32.32 11.23 17.06
N ASN A 130 -31.06 10.77 17.15
CA ASN A 130 -30.39 10.06 16.06
C ASN A 130 -29.79 8.73 16.53
N SER A 131 -30.25 7.65 15.92
CA SER A 131 -29.64 6.32 16.09
C SER A 131 -28.28 6.29 15.41
N SER A 132 -27.25 5.85 16.13
CA SER A 132 -25.96 5.52 15.57
C SER A 132 -26.09 4.37 14.57
N LEU A 133 -25.28 4.40 13.50
CA LEU A 133 -25.12 3.30 12.58
C LEU A 133 -24.57 2.10 13.34
N ASP A 134 -25.30 0.98 13.28
CA ASP A 134 -24.84 -0.27 13.88
C ASP A 134 -23.66 -0.83 13.08
N LEU A 135 -22.49 -0.88 13.71
CA LEU A 135 -21.27 -1.48 13.19
C LEU A 135 -20.85 -2.71 14.01
N SER A 136 -21.78 -3.29 14.77
CA SER A 136 -21.55 -4.55 15.47
C SER A 136 -20.93 -5.57 14.51
N THR A 137 -20.03 -6.42 15.01
CA THR A 137 -19.27 -7.41 14.22
C THR A 137 -18.16 -6.85 13.32
N ALA A 138 -17.93 -5.53 13.33
CA ALA A 138 -16.71 -4.98 12.74
C ALA A 138 -15.49 -5.47 13.51
N GLU A 139 -14.49 -5.98 12.79
CA GLU A 139 -13.17 -6.29 13.32
C GLU A 139 -12.19 -5.24 12.83
N LEU A 140 -11.60 -4.49 13.75
CA LEU A 140 -10.62 -3.45 13.45
C LEU A 140 -9.36 -3.71 14.24
N ARG A 141 -8.23 -3.74 13.55
CA ARG A 141 -6.92 -4.08 14.12
C ARG A 141 -5.93 -2.95 13.89
N ASP A 142 -4.98 -2.80 14.80
CA ASP A 142 -3.82 -1.90 14.68
C ASP A 142 -4.20 -0.42 14.51
N MET A 143 -5.30 -0.02 15.14
CA MET A 143 -5.91 1.31 14.97
C MET A 143 -5.20 2.36 15.85
N ASP A 144 -4.36 3.20 15.25
CA ASP A 144 -3.69 4.31 15.94
C ASP A 144 -4.37 5.68 15.71
N PHE A 145 -5.24 6.07 16.65
CA PHE A 145 -5.94 7.35 16.58
C PHE A 145 -5.07 8.56 16.94
N ARG A 146 -3.85 8.39 17.47
CA ARG A 146 -2.97 9.50 17.91
C ARG A 146 -2.68 10.49 16.78
N ASN A 147 -2.53 9.94 15.58
CA ASN A 147 -2.18 10.66 14.35
C ASN A 147 -3.36 10.79 13.38
N SER A 148 -4.60 10.51 13.82
CA SER A 148 -5.78 10.76 12.99
C SER A 148 -5.87 12.27 12.76
N ALA A 149 -5.34 12.73 11.63
CA ALA A 149 -5.11 14.14 11.35
C ALA A 149 -6.42 14.94 11.43
N ILE A 150 -6.30 16.18 11.93
CA ILE A 150 -7.26 17.29 11.85
C ILE A 150 -7.94 17.71 13.19
N ASN A 151 -7.45 18.87 13.63
CA ASN A 151 -7.95 20.00 14.44
C ASN A 151 -8.57 19.85 15.82
N LYS A 152 -9.03 18.68 16.26
CA LYS A 152 -9.71 18.66 17.58
C LYS A 152 -9.32 17.56 18.55
N LYS A 153 -8.65 16.48 18.11
CA LYS A 153 -8.36 15.29 18.95
C LYS A 153 -9.55 14.94 19.87
N LYS A 154 -10.79 15.07 19.38
CA LYS A 154 -12.04 14.92 20.13
C LYS A 154 -12.92 13.91 19.43
N LEU A 155 -13.32 12.88 20.14
CA LEU A 155 -14.27 11.84 19.70
C LEU A 155 -15.44 11.75 20.69
N ASN A 156 -15.89 12.90 21.20
CA ASN A 156 -16.94 12.95 22.21
C ASN A 156 -18.27 12.39 21.66
N ASN A 157 -18.93 11.53 22.43
CA ASN A 157 -20.16 10.82 22.06
C ASN A 157 -19.99 9.84 20.89
N LEU A 158 -18.76 9.43 20.55
CA LEU A 158 -18.53 8.35 19.58
C LEU A 158 -19.16 7.05 20.10
N SER A 159 -19.87 6.32 19.25
CA SER A 159 -20.34 4.96 19.54
C SER A 159 -19.56 3.94 18.72
N LEU A 160 -18.93 2.99 19.43
CA LEU A 160 -18.24 1.84 18.86
C LEU A 160 -18.87 0.52 19.37
N THR A 161 -20.17 0.56 19.65
CA THR A 161 -20.95 -0.54 20.21
C THR A 161 -20.80 -1.82 19.39
N GLY A 162 -20.47 -2.93 20.06
CA GLY A 162 -20.40 -4.26 19.41
C GLY A 162 -19.22 -4.49 18.46
N ILE A 163 -18.27 -3.56 18.40
CA ILE A 163 -17.06 -3.66 17.56
C ILE A 163 -15.98 -4.46 18.30
N PHE A 164 -15.20 -5.25 17.56
CA PHE A 164 -13.97 -5.87 18.04
C PHE A 164 -12.76 -4.99 17.69
N LEU A 165 -12.06 -4.49 18.71
CA LEU A 165 -10.86 -3.65 18.59
C LEU A 165 -9.63 -4.42 19.09
N SER A 166 -8.68 -4.69 18.21
CA SER A 166 -7.39 -5.31 18.57
C SER A 166 -6.25 -4.32 18.33
N ASN A 167 -5.34 -4.18 19.31
CA ASN A 167 -4.20 -3.26 19.25
C ASN A 167 -4.59 -1.82 18.86
N ALA A 168 -5.68 -1.30 19.45
CA ALA A 168 -6.18 0.05 19.21
C ALA A 168 -5.66 1.04 20.26
N THR A 169 -5.18 2.21 19.84
CA THR A 169 -4.69 3.27 20.74
C THR A 169 -5.43 4.59 20.54
N PHE A 170 -5.91 5.15 21.66
CA PHE A 170 -6.63 6.41 21.75
C PHE A 170 -5.85 7.48 22.54
N ILE A 171 -4.54 7.30 22.70
CA ILE A 171 -3.72 8.20 23.54
C ILE A 171 -3.82 9.65 23.05
N GLY A 172 -4.12 10.57 23.97
CA GLY A 172 -4.21 11.99 23.66
C GLY A 172 -5.47 12.40 22.89
N ILE A 173 -6.47 11.51 22.80
CA ILE A 173 -7.81 11.83 22.30
C ILE A 173 -8.72 12.13 23.50
N GLU A 174 -9.45 13.24 23.41
CA GLU A 174 -10.56 13.58 24.30
C GLU A 174 -11.77 12.72 23.92
N MET A 175 -12.29 11.99 24.92
CA MET A 175 -13.25 10.90 24.75
C MET A 175 -14.41 11.03 25.74
N GLU A 176 -15.08 12.18 25.76
CA GLU A 176 -16.24 12.36 26.63
C GLU A 176 -17.43 11.55 26.12
N HIS A 177 -18.10 10.80 26.99
CA HIS A 177 -19.31 10.03 26.67
C HIS A 177 -19.16 9.03 25.51
N ILE A 178 -17.99 8.42 25.33
CA ILE A 178 -17.88 7.33 24.34
C ILE A 178 -18.69 6.12 24.80
N ASN A 179 -19.45 5.55 23.87
CA ASN A 179 -20.16 4.30 24.10
C ASN A 179 -19.33 3.11 23.57
N PHE A 180 -18.91 2.26 24.51
CA PHE A 180 -18.20 1.00 24.27
C PHE A 180 -19.03 -0.24 24.66
N ASN A 181 -20.35 -0.12 24.72
CA ASN A 181 -21.21 -1.23 25.09
C ASN A 181 -20.96 -2.41 24.15
N ASN A 182 -20.71 -3.59 24.71
CA ASN A 182 -20.37 -4.81 23.96
C ASN A 182 -19.16 -4.66 23.01
N THR A 183 -18.33 -3.62 23.17
CA THR A 183 -17.06 -3.52 22.45
C THR A 183 -16.06 -4.47 23.09
N GLU A 184 -15.44 -5.30 22.28
CA GLU A 184 -14.38 -6.23 22.73
C GLU A 184 -13.02 -5.61 22.46
N PHE A 185 -12.12 -5.71 23.44
CA PHE A 185 -10.76 -5.20 23.35
C PHE A 185 -9.75 -6.34 23.47
N GLU A 186 -8.85 -6.45 22.50
CA GLU A 186 -7.65 -7.28 22.57
C GLU A 186 -6.42 -6.37 22.52
N ALA A 187 -5.45 -6.65 23.38
CA ALA A 187 -4.22 -5.86 23.52
C ALA A 187 -3.19 -6.20 22.45
#